data_AF-A0A957VD36-F1
#
_entry.id   AF-A0A957VD36-F1
#
_cell.length_a   1.000
_cell.length_b   1.000
_cell.length_c   1.000
_cell.angle_alpha   90.00
_cell.angle_beta   90.00
_cell.angle_gamma   90.00
#
_symmetry.space_group_name_H-M   'P 1'
#
loop_
_entity.id
_entity.type
_entity.pdbx_description
1 polymer ?
#
loop_
_entity_poly.entity_id
_entity_poly.type
_entity_poly.pdbx_seq_one_letter_code
_entity_poly.pdbx_strand_id
1 'polypeptide(L)'
;MSATGTNFFTYETLTWPEVAALPRHTPLVIPLGAGYALEKVAEALAYPARIGLLPPVPFGWRGSGLAVPEPLLGRLLANLLDSLRDDGFSRVYALTPHGLDLGLGPARLALPHASRFAPEPLLPGDEQRGKVVLIPIGHTEQ
;
A
#
# COMPACT_ATOMS: atom_id res chain seq x y z
N MET A 1 -33.57 -0.89 7.19
CA MET A 1 -32.37 -0.52 7.97
C MET A 1 -31.21 -1.27 7.34
N SER A 2 -30.48 -0.64 6.43
CA SER A 2 -29.55 -1.33 5.52
C SER A 2 -28.09 -1.17 5.94
N ALA A 3 -27.42 -2.32 6.10
CA ALA A 3 -25.98 -2.62 6.14
C ALA A 3 -25.04 -1.72 6.96
N THR A 4 -24.74 -2.14 8.20
CA THR A 4 -23.64 -1.64 9.02
C THR A 4 -22.32 -2.27 8.55
N GLY A 5 -21.73 -1.77 7.47
CA GLY A 5 -20.44 -2.26 6.99
C GLY A 5 -19.81 -1.34 5.95
N THR A 6 -18.51 -1.11 6.07
CA THR A 6 -17.72 -0.34 5.09
C THR A 6 -17.57 -1.15 3.79
N ASN A 7 -17.96 -0.55 2.66
CA ASN A 7 -17.76 -1.18 1.34
C ASN A 7 -16.33 -0.92 0.83
N PHE A 8 -15.59 -1.97 0.53
CA PHE A 8 -14.28 -1.87 -0.10
C PHE A 8 -14.39 -2.08 -1.60
N PHE A 9 -13.71 -1.23 -2.38
CA PHE A 9 -13.59 -1.39 -3.83
C PHE A 9 -12.13 -1.27 -4.27
N THR A 10 -11.79 -1.94 -5.36
CA THR A 10 -10.46 -1.84 -5.97
C THR A 10 -10.45 -0.64 -6.91
N TYR A 11 -9.51 0.29 -6.70
CA TYR A 11 -9.43 1.51 -7.50
C TYR A 11 -9.06 1.24 -8.96
N GLU A 12 -8.20 0.25 -9.21
CA GLU A 12 -7.69 -0.09 -10.55
C GLU A 12 -8.74 -0.68 -11.49
N THR A 13 -9.88 -1.13 -10.96
CA THR A 13 -10.99 -1.67 -11.75
C THR A 13 -11.98 -0.60 -12.20
N LEU A 14 -11.82 0.66 -11.73
CA LEU A 14 -12.70 1.76 -12.09
C LEU A 14 -12.32 2.35 -13.46
N THR A 15 -13.33 2.68 -14.24
CA THR A 15 -13.21 3.46 -15.46
C THR A 15 -13.03 4.96 -15.17
N TRP A 16 -12.55 5.72 -16.15
CA TRP A 16 -12.39 7.17 -16.02
C TRP A 16 -13.66 7.90 -15.54
N PRO A 17 -14.87 7.62 -16.08
CA PRO A 17 -16.10 8.24 -15.58
C PRO A 17 -16.41 7.86 -14.12
N GLU A 18 -16.14 6.62 -13.71
CA GLU A 18 -16.39 6.15 -12.35
C GLU A 18 -15.45 6.83 -11.35
N VAL A 19 -14.16 6.98 -11.70
CA VAL A 19 -13.20 7.75 -10.92
C VAL A 19 -13.62 9.22 -10.80
N ALA A 20 -14.09 9.83 -11.89
CA ALA A 20 -14.54 11.22 -11.88
C ALA A 20 -15.79 11.43 -10.99
N ALA A 21 -16.65 10.41 -10.92
CA ALA A 21 -17.86 10.41 -10.08
C ALA A 21 -17.59 10.07 -8.61
N LEU A 22 -16.38 9.62 -8.23
CA LEU A 22 -16.08 9.31 -6.83
C LEU A 22 -16.19 10.57 -5.95
N PRO A 23 -16.87 10.48 -4.79
CA PRO A 23 -16.86 11.56 -3.83
C PRO A 23 -15.42 11.84 -3.36
N ARG A 24 -14.99 13.09 -3.42
CA ARG A 24 -13.62 13.51 -3.07
C ARG A 24 -13.24 13.33 -1.60
N HIS A 25 -14.22 13.09 -0.74
CA HIS A 25 -14.01 12.71 0.66
C HIS A 25 -13.96 11.18 0.88
N THR A 26 -14.04 10.37 -0.19
CA THR A 26 -13.88 8.92 -0.10
C THR A 26 -12.44 8.61 0.31
N PRO A 27 -12.22 7.84 1.39
CA PRO A 27 -10.89 7.40 1.75
C PRO A 27 -10.27 6.53 0.66
N LEU A 28 -9.08 6.92 0.21
CA LEU A 28 -8.23 6.16 -0.69
C LEU A 28 -7.00 5.68 0.07
N VAL A 29 -6.69 4.39 -0.02
CA VAL A 29 -5.61 3.76 0.75
C VAL A 29 -4.67 3.04 -0.20
N ILE A 30 -3.36 3.34 -0.10
CA ILE A 30 -2.26 2.67 -0.80
C ILE A 30 -1.63 1.66 0.17
N PRO A 31 -1.83 0.34 0.00
CA PRO A 31 -1.23 -0.66 0.89
C PRO A 31 0.24 -0.93 0.57
N LEU A 32 1.08 -1.05 1.60
CA LEU A 32 2.39 -1.70 1.49
C LEU A 32 2.23 -3.19 1.77
N GLY A 33 2.21 -3.99 0.71
CA GLY A 33 1.91 -5.43 0.76
C GLY A 33 0.41 -5.73 0.79
N ALA A 34 0.08 -7.01 0.91
CA ALA A 34 -1.29 -7.52 0.89
C ALA A 34 -1.59 -8.34 2.16
N GLY A 35 -2.87 -8.61 2.42
CA GLY A 35 -3.28 -9.45 3.56
C GLY A 35 -3.54 -8.68 4.87
N TYR A 36 -3.69 -7.36 4.81
CA TYR A 36 -4.21 -6.59 5.95
C TYR A 36 -5.65 -6.98 6.27
N ALA A 37 -5.99 -7.02 7.56
CA ALA A 37 -7.37 -7.18 8.00
C ALA A 37 -8.18 -5.91 7.65
N LEU A 38 -9.04 -5.99 6.63
CA LEU A 38 -9.81 -4.84 6.14
C LEU A 38 -10.69 -4.21 7.22
N GLU A 39 -11.20 -4.99 8.17
CA GLU A 39 -11.95 -4.48 9.32
C GLU A 39 -11.11 -3.49 10.15
N LYS A 40 -9.81 -3.76 10.33
CA LYS A 40 -8.90 -2.84 11.04
C LYS A 40 -8.62 -1.56 10.25
N VAL A 41 -8.67 -1.63 8.92
CA VAL A 41 -8.58 -0.44 8.05
C VAL A 41 -9.84 0.41 8.18
N ALA A 42 -11.03 -0.22 8.19
CA ALA A 42 -12.30 0.48 8.40
C ALA A 42 -12.35 1.13 9.78
N GLU A 43 -11.98 0.40 10.83
CA GLU A 43 -11.90 0.89 12.22
C GLU A 43 -10.98 2.12 12.31
N ALA A 44 -9.78 2.05 11.76
CA ALA A 44 -8.81 3.16 11.77
C ALA A 44 -9.31 4.42 11.03
N LEU A 45 -10.25 4.26 10.10
CA LEU A 45 -10.85 5.34 9.33
C LEU A 45 -12.24 5.76 9.81
N ALA A 46 -12.64 5.27 10.99
CA ALA A 46 -13.93 5.51 11.63
C ALA A 46 -15.13 5.04 10.78
N TYR A 47 -15.02 3.85 10.20
CA TYR A 47 -16.10 3.15 9.50
C TYR A 47 -16.80 3.99 8.41
N PRO A 48 -16.06 4.51 7.42
CA PRO A 48 -16.66 5.25 6.31
C PRO A 48 -17.59 4.32 5.50
N ALA A 49 -18.55 4.90 4.77
CA ALA A 49 -19.46 4.12 3.93
C ALA A 49 -18.73 3.30 2.85
N ARG A 50 -17.61 3.83 2.33
CA ARG A 50 -16.77 3.15 1.34
C ARG A 50 -15.29 3.51 1.50
N ILE A 51 -14.40 2.60 1.08
CA ILE A 51 -12.94 2.79 1.01
C ILE A 51 -12.45 2.27 -0.35
N GLY A 52 -11.65 3.08 -1.04
CA GLY A 52 -10.94 2.66 -2.25
C GLY A 52 -9.56 2.12 -1.90
N LEU A 53 -9.27 0.89 -2.30
CA LEU A 53 -7.95 0.30 -2.20
C LEU A 53 -7.22 0.50 -3.53
N LEU A 54 -6.11 1.22 -3.49
CA LEU A 54 -5.19 1.33 -4.62
C LEU A 54 -4.35 0.05 -4.75
N PRO A 55 -3.76 -0.19 -5.94
CA PRO A 55 -2.83 -1.29 -6.13
C PRO A 55 -1.78 -1.32 -5.00
N PRO A 56 -1.56 -2.48 -4.37
CA PRO A 56 -0.57 -2.58 -3.30
C PRO A 56 0.84 -2.40 -3.85
N VAL A 57 1.68 -1.68 -3.11
CA VAL A 57 3.12 -1.65 -3.36
C VAL A 57 3.70 -2.98 -2.87
N PRO A 58 4.27 -3.82 -3.75
CA PRO A 58 4.59 -5.21 -3.41
C PRO A 58 5.80 -5.35 -2.49
N PHE A 59 6.77 -4.45 -2.56
CA PHE A 59 8.01 -4.47 -1.80
C PHE A 59 8.63 -3.07 -1.67
N GLY A 60 9.72 -2.95 -0.90
CA GLY A 60 10.50 -1.71 -0.75
C GLY A 60 10.89 -1.39 0.69
N TRP A 61 10.34 -2.09 1.67
CA TRP A 61 10.67 -1.94 3.09
C TRP A 61 11.36 -3.20 3.62
N ARG A 62 11.97 -3.11 4.81
CA ARG A 62 12.62 -4.25 5.45
C ARG A 62 11.61 -5.36 5.75
N GLY A 63 11.92 -6.61 5.37
CA GLY A 63 11.02 -7.76 5.53
C GLY A 63 9.99 -7.93 4.40
N SER A 64 10.07 -7.12 3.33
CA SER A 64 9.21 -7.26 2.13
C SER A 64 9.81 -8.17 1.04
N GLY A 65 11.02 -8.69 1.24
CA GLY A 65 11.76 -9.49 0.25
C GLY A 65 12.68 -8.67 -0.65
N LEU A 66 12.40 -7.39 -0.88
CA LEU A 66 13.31 -6.46 -1.56
C LEU A 66 13.24 -5.08 -0.89
N ALA A 67 14.25 -4.76 -0.08
CA ALA A 67 14.33 -3.47 0.58
C ALA A 67 15.00 -2.42 -0.33
N VAL A 68 14.44 -1.20 -0.31
CA VAL A 68 15.10 0.00 -0.84
C VAL A 68 15.39 0.95 0.32
N PRO A 69 16.20 2.01 0.15
CA PRO A 69 16.34 3.03 1.18
C PRO A 69 14.98 3.60 1.57
N GLU A 70 14.63 3.56 2.86
CA GLU A 70 13.33 4.04 3.37
C GLU A 70 13.01 5.49 2.96
N PRO A 71 13.97 6.44 2.90
CA PRO A 71 13.71 7.79 2.38
C PRO A 71 13.31 7.83 0.90
N LEU A 72 13.73 6.85 0.09
CA LEU A 72 13.30 6.74 -1.30
C LEU A 72 11.84 6.28 -1.38
N LEU A 73 11.48 5.23 -0.65
CA LEU A 73 10.11 4.73 -0.58
C LEU A 73 9.15 5.78 0.00
N GLY A 74 9.58 6.50 1.04
CA GLY A 74 8.81 7.59 1.64
C GLY A 74 8.52 8.71 0.66
N ARG A 75 9.53 9.15 -0.12
CA ARG A 75 9.34 10.16 -1.18
C ARG A 75 8.39 9.68 -2.29
N LEU A 76 8.52 8.43 -2.72
CA LEU A 76 7.60 7.86 -3.70
C LEU A 76 6.15 7.89 -3.19
N LEU A 77 5.91 7.38 -1.99
CA LEU A 77 4.57 7.38 -1.40
C LEU A 77 4.04 8.79 -1.16
N ALA A 78 4.86 9.72 -0.68
CA ALA A 78 4.46 11.11 -0.51
C ALA A 78 3.98 11.70 -1.85
N ASN A 79 4.76 11.53 -2.92
CA ASN A 79 4.38 12.01 -4.25
C ASN A 79 3.06 11.37 -4.74
N LEU A 80 2.86 10.07 -4.54
CA LEU A 80 1.60 9.40 -4.94
C LEU A 80 0.40 9.94 -4.15
N LEU A 81 0.57 10.17 -2.84
CA LEU A 81 -0.49 10.74 -2.00
C LEU A 81 -0.78 12.19 -2.41
N ASP A 82 0.25 12.97 -2.73
CA ASP A 82 0.10 14.35 -3.17
C ASP A 82 -0.60 14.42 -4.54
N SER A 83 -0.27 13.53 -5.49
CA SER A 83 -1.02 13.46 -6.76
C SER A 83 -2.50 13.17 -6.56
N LEU A 84 -2.87 12.29 -5.63
CA LEU A 84 -4.29 12.05 -5.30
C LEU A 84 -4.96 13.28 -4.66
N ARG A 85 -4.21 14.08 -3.88
CA ARG A 85 -4.72 15.34 -3.32
C ARG A 85 -4.90 16.40 -4.39
N ASP A 86 -3.98 16.48 -5.33
CA ASP A 86 -4.06 17.37 -6.49
C ASP A 86 -5.27 17.03 -7.38
N ASP A 87 -5.63 15.73 -7.47
CA ASP A 87 -6.89 15.26 -8.08
C ASP A 87 -8.15 15.58 -7.24
N GLY A 88 -7.97 16.22 -6.07
CA GLY A 88 -9.02 16.72 -5.19
C GLY A 88 -9.41 15.79 -4.04
N PHE A 89 -8.80 14.61 -3.88
CA PHE A 89 -9.15 13.70 -2.79
C PHE A 89 -8.60 14.20 -1.44
N SER A 90 -9.48 14.39 -0.45
CA SER A 90 -9.10 14.95 0.85
C SER A 90 -8.65 13.90 1.89
N ARG A 91 -8.95 12.63 1.64
CA ARG A 91 -8.69 11.51 2.57
C ARG A 91 -7.85 10.45 1.88
N VAL A 92 -6.54 10.66 1.83
CA VAL A 92 -5.60 9.75 1.18
C VAL A 92 -4.58 9.24 2.20
N TYR A 93 -4.33 7.94 2.17
CA TYR A 93 -3.49 7.29 3.19
C TYR A 93 -2.57 6.24 2.59
N ALA A 94 -1.37 6.11 3.16
CA ALA A 94 -0.54 4.93 2.99
C ALA A 94 -0.76 3.98 4.18
N LEU A 95 -1.07 2.72 3.88
CA LEU A 95 -1.21 1.66 4.87
C LEU A 95 0.12 0.91 4.99
N THR A 96 0.79 1.07 6.13
CA THR A 96 2.13 0.53 6.38
C THR A 96 2.14 -0.49 7.52
N PRO A 97 3.11 -1.43 7.53
CA PRO A 97 3.35 -2.26 8.71
C PRO A 97 3.69 -1.39 9.92
N HIS A 98 3.25 -1.81 11.12
CA HIS A 98 3.65 -1.18 12.38
C HIS A 98 5.17 -0.98 12.47
N GLY A 99 5.60 0.13 13.06
CA GLY A 99 7.02 0.43 13.27
C GLY A 99 7.81 0.81 12.00
N LEU A 100 7.16 0.96 10.83
CA LEU A 100 7.80 1.48 9.61
C LEU A 100 7.50 2.97 9.48
N ASP A 101 8.47 3.83 9.80
CA ASP A 101 8.31 5.27 9.64
C ASP A 101 8.93 5.77 8.34
N LEU A 102 8.11 6.29 7.45
CA LEU A 102 8.49 6.81 6.14
C LEU A 102 8.35 8.32 6.04
N GLY A 103 8.09 9.02 7.17
CA GLY A 103 7.90 10.47 7.18
C GLY A 103 6.58 10.95 6.57
N LEU A 104 5.56 10.08 6.48
CA LEU A 104 4.26 10.39 5.86
C LEU A 104 3.28 11.13 6.79
N GLY A 105 3.68 11.34 8.06
CA GLY A 105 2.89 12.07 9.06
C GLY A 105 1.45 11.55 9.21
N PRO A 106 0.43 12.43 9.16
CA PRO A 106 -0.98 12.04 9.38
C PRO A 106 -1.57 11.21 8.23
N ALA A 107 -0.89 11.12 7.08
CA ALA A 107 -1.31 10.30 5.97
C ALA A 107 -0.96 8.81 6.15
N ARG A 108 -0.37 8.43 7.27
CA ARG A 108 0.01 7.05 7.58
C ARG A 108 -1.06 6.33 8.40
N LEU A 109 -1.50 5.17 7.91
CA LEU A 109 -2.19 4.16 8.70
C LEU A 109 -1.20 3.04 9.02
N ALA A 110 -0.92 2.81 10.30
CA ALA A 110 0.00 1.76 10.73
C ALA A 110 -0.80 0.59 11.32
N LEU A 111 -0.76 -0.58 10.67
CA LEU A 111 -1.47 -1.79 11.11
C LEU A 111 -0.53 -3.02 11.19
N PRO A 112 -0.92 -4.09 11.91
CA PRO A 112 -0.15 -5.32 11.94
C PRO A 112 -0.08 -5.96 10.56
N HIS A 113 1.08 -6.49 10.19
CA HIS A 113 1.30 -7.14 8.91
C HIS A 113 2.32 -8.29 9.04
N ALA A 114 2.10 -9.38 8.29
CA ALA A 114 2.91 -10.62 8.39
C ALA A 114 4.41 -10.41 8.14
N SER A 115 4.79 -9.43 7.31
CA SER A 115 6.20 -9.05 7.05
C SER A 115 6.97 -8.61 8.30
N ARG A 116 6.29 -8.32 9.43
CA ARG A 116 6.91 -8.04 10.72
C ARG A 116 7.15 -9.27 11.59
N PHE A 117 6.45 -10.36 11.31
CA PHE A 117 6.44 -11.57 12.13
C PHE A 117 7.21 -12.73 11.50
N ALA A 118 7.51 -12.64 10.21
CA ALA A 118 8.33 -13.63 9.52
C ALA A 118 9.79 -13.16 9.48
N PRO A 119 10.77 -13.94 10.00
CA PRO A 119 12.16 -13.72 9.63
C PRO A 119 12.28 -13.83 8.10
N GLU A 120 13.10 -12.98 7.48
CA GLU A 120 13.42 -13.14 6.05
C GLU A 120 13.90 -14.59 5.84
N PRO A 121 13.23 -15.38 4.96
CA PRO A 121 13.74 -16.68 4.62
C PRO A 121 15.13 -16.48 4.05
N LEU A 122 16.16 -16.95 4.77
CA LEU A 122 17.56 -16.86 4.33
C LEU A 122 17.77 -17.58 2.99
N LEU A 123 16.85 -18.49 2.64
CA LEU A 123 16.85 -19.26 1.41
C LEU A 123 15.42 -19.36 0.84
N PRO A 124 15.27 -19.32 -0.50
CA PRO A 124 14.04 -19.70 -1.17
C PRO A 124 13.53 -21.07 -0.68
N GLY A 125 12.22 -21.21 -0.45
CA GLY A 125 11.63 -22.51 -0.09
C GLY A 125 11.82 -23.55 -1.20
N ASP A 126 11.64 -24.84 -0.87
CA ASP A 126 11.90 -25.95 -1.81
C ASP A 126 11.09 -25.88 -3.11
N GLU A 127 9.93 -25.23 -3.11
CA GLU A 127 9.12 -24.96 -4.32
C GLU A 127 9.81 -24.02 -5.33
N GLN A 128 10.87 -23.34 -4.91
CA GLN A 128 11.69 -22.45 -5.74
C GLN A 128 13.00 -23.12 -6.16
N ARG A 129 13.26 -24.35 -5.71
CA ARG A 129 14.44 -25.13 -6.09
C ARG A 129 14.41 -25.39 -7.60
N GLY A 130 15.41 -24.90 -8.32
CA GLY A 130 15.50 -24.97 -9.79
C GLY A 130 14.94 -23.77 -10.56
N LYS A 131 14.42 -22.73 -9.87
CA LYS A 131 14.02 -21.47 -10.51
C LYS A 131 15.23 -20.54 -10.66
N VAL A 132 15.32 -19.85 -11.79
CA VAL A 132 16.40 -18.88 -12.09
C VAL A 132 15.94 -17.48 -11.67
N VAL A 133 16.78 -16.77 -10.93
CA VAL A 133 16.58 -15.35 -10.61
C VAL A 133 17.36 -14.51 -11.61
N LEU A 134 16.66 -13.67 -12.37
CA LEU A 134 17.30 -12.68 -13.25
C LEU A 134 17.61 -11.43 -12.44
N ILE A 135 18.89 -11.15 -12.22
CA ILE A 135 19.38 -9.90 -11.64
C ILE A 135 19.95 -9.05 -12.78
N PRO A 136 19.26 -7.99 -13.23
CA PRO A 136 19.79 -7.13 -14.26
C PRO A 136 20.96 -6.31 -13.69
N ILE A 137 22.17 -6.60 -14.15
CA ILE A 137 23.34 -5.74 -13.94
C ILE A 137 23.44 -4.78 -15.12
N GLY A 138 22.86 -3.59 -14.97
CA GLY A 138 23.08 -2.49 -15.90
C GLY A 138 24.50 -1.95 -15.70
N HIS A 139 25.39 -2.22 -16.65
CA HIS A 139 26.67 -1.53 -16.77
C HIS A 139 26.36 -0.16 -17.39
N THR A 140 26.47 0.93 -16.63
CA THR A 140 26.60 2.27 -17.24
C THR A 140 28.03 2.41 -17.69
N GLU A 141 28.27 2.22 -18.99
CA GLU A 141 29.50 2.66 -19.64
C GLU A 141 29.58 4.20 -19.50
N GLN A 142 30.66 4.69 -18.87
CA GLN A 142 31.09 6.08 -18.91
C GLN A 142 32.19 6.24 -19.95
#